data_AF-F0Y795-F1
#
_entry.id   AF-F0Y795-F1
#
_cell.length_a   1.000
_cell.length_b   1.000
_cell.length_c   1.000
_cell.angle_alpha   90.00
_cell.angle_beta   90.00
_cell.angle_gamma   90.00
#
_symmetry.space_group_name_H-M   'P 1'
#
loop_
_entity.id
_entity.type
_entity.pdbx_description
1 polymer ?
#
loop_
_entity_poly.entity_id
_entity_poly.type
_entity_poly.pdbx_seq_one_letter_code
_entity_poly.pdbx_strand_id
1 'polypeptide(L)'
;YDVLGVARDASAAEIKQAYRKRALLSHPDKNPGDCDAVDRFLRATLAYEILRDPAKRERYDDGDGDEATIFAGRGFDGACDLFDANVG
;
A
#
# COMPACT_ATOMS: atom_id res chain seq x y z
N TYR A 1 3.47 -3.22 8.30
CA TYR A 1 2.80 -4.52 8.51
C TYR A 1 1.29 -4.38 8.72
N ASP A 2 0.85 -3.43 9.55
CA ASP A 2 -0.57 -3.21 9.87
C ASP A 2 -1.47 -2.90 8.66
N VAL A 3 -0.96 -2.15 7.69
CA VAL A 3 -1.69 -1.79 6.45
C VAL A 3 -2.17 -3.03 5.69
N LEU A 4 -1.29 -4.03 5.55
CA LEU A 4 -1.62 -5.30 4.90
C LEU A 4 -2.29 -6.28 5.87
N GLY A 5 -2.22 -6.03 7.18
CA GLY A 5 -2.75 -6.93 8.21
C GLY A 5 -1.98 -8.25 8.27
N VAL A 6 -0.67 -8.20 8.02
CA VAL A 6 0.22 -9.37 8.04
C VAL A 6 1.18 -9.28 9.20
N ALA A 7 1.63 -10.43 9.69
CA ALA A 7 2.62 -10.49 10.76
C ALA A 7 4.00 -10.00 10.29
N ARG A 8 4.85 -9.59 11.24
CA ARG A 8 6.22 -9.12 10.96
C ARG A 8 7.12 -10.20 10.38
N ASP A 9 6.80 -11.46 10.59
CA ASP A 9 7.48 -12.65 10.08
C ASP A 9 6.83 -13.21 8.81
N ALA A 10 5.78 -12.57 8.29
CA ALA A 10 5.04 -13.06 7.13
C ALA A 10 5.96 -13.28 5.92
N SER A 11 5.75 -14.40 5.25
CA SER A 11 6.45 -14.76 4.02
C SER A 11 6.01 -13.87 2.85
N ALA A 12 6.84 -13.77 1.81
CA ALA A 12 6.48 -13.03 0.59
C ALA A 12 5.18 -13.56 -0.05
N ALA A 13 4.89 -14.86 0.11
CA ALA A 13 3.65 -15.48 -0.35
C ALA A 13 2.42 -14.95 0.42
N GLU A 14 2.52 -14.85 1.75
CA GLU A 14 1.46 -14.31 2.62
C GLU A 14 1.23 -12.83 2.39
N ILE A 15 2.32 -12.05 2.28
CA ILE A 15 2.28 -10.62 1.92
C ILE A 15 1.55 -10.42 0.58
N LYS A 16 1.87 -11.23 -0.44
CA LYS A 16 1.20 -11.19 -1.74
C LYS A 16 -0.26 -11.62 -1.68
N GLN A 17 -0.61 -12.57 -0.81
CA GLN A 17 -1.99 -13.00 -0.63
C GLN A 17 -2.82 -11.93 0.09
N ALA A 18 -2.28 -11.31 1.13
CA ALA A 18 -2.92 -10.23 1.88
C ALA A 18 -3.12 -8.98 1.01
N TYR A 19 -2.10 -8.60 0.22
CA TYR A 19 -2.21 -7.53 -0.77
C TYR A 19 -3.36 -7.78 -1.75
N ARG A 20 -3.43 -8.99 -2.33
CA ARG A 20 -4.52 -9.34 -3.26
C ARG A 20 -5.91 -9.25 -2.62
N LYS A 21 -6.05 -9.69 -1.37
CA LYS A 21 -7.32 -9.56 -0.63
C LYS A 21 -7.68 -8.09 -0.39
N ARG A 22 -6.73 -7.26 0.06
CA ARG A 22 -6.93 -5.82 0.29
C ARG A 22 -7.24 -5.06 -0.99
N ALA A 23 -6.54 -5.39 -2.07
CA ALA A 23 -6.73 -4.83 -3.40
C ALA A 23 -8.15 -5.09 -3.92
N LEU A 24 -8.68 -6.31 -3.74
CA LEU A 24 -10.05 -6.65 -4.11
C LEU A 24 -11.10 -5.97 -3.24
N LEU A 25 -10.84 -5.83 -1.93
CA LEU A 25 -11.74 -5.16 -0.99
C LEU A 25 -11.82 -3.64 -1.23
N SER A 26 -10.70 -3.04 -1.63
CA SER A 26 -10.56 -1.58 -1.81
C SER A 26 -10.56 -1.20 -3.29
N HIS A 27 -10.98 -2.12 -4.18
CA HIS A 27 -10.95 -1.89 -5.62
C HIS A 27 -11.97 -0.80 -6.01
N PRO A 28 -11.63 0.15 -6.89
CA PRO A 28 -12.53 1.23 -7.30
C PRO A 28 -13.80 0.73 -8.02
N ASP A 29 -13.71 -0.40 -8.74
CA ASP A 29 -14.88 -1.08 -9.35
C ASP A 29 -15.95 -1.48 -8.31
N LYS A 30 -15.53 -1.86 -7.10
CA LYS A 30 -16.44 -2.25 -6.01
C LYS A 30 -16.79 -1.11 -5.08
N ASN A 31 -15.97 -0.06 -5.04
CA ASN A 31 -16.13 1.13 -4.20
C ASN A 31 -16.00 2.41 -5.05
N PRO A 32 -16.89 2.62 -6.02
CA PRO A 32 -16.82 3.81 -6.87
C PRO A 32 -17.03 5.07 -6.02
N GLY A 33 -16.11 6.02 -6.13
CA GLY A 33 -16.16 7.30 -5.41
C GLY A 33 -15.76 7.24 -3.93
N ASP A 34 -15.26 6.10 -3.43
CA ASP A 34 -14.77 5.98 -2.06
C ASP A 34 -13.28 6.35 -1.98
N CYS A 35 -13.00 7.60 -1.59
CA CYS A 35 -11.65 8.10 -1.41
C CYS A 35 -10.84 7.34 -0.34
N ASP A 36 -11.51 6.90 0.72
CA ASP A 36 -10.88 6.10 1.75
C ASP A 36 -10.47 4.72 1.20
N ALA A 37 -11.26 4.13 0.30
CA ALA A 37 -10.88 2.88 -0.37
C ALA A 37 -9.65 3.07 -1.27
N VAL A 38 -9.59 4.18 -2.02
CA VAL A 38 -8.43 4.51 -2.87
C VAL A 38 -7.17 4.73 -2.03
N ASP A 39 -7.26 5.49 -0.94
CA ASP A 39 -6.15 5.71 0.00
C ASP A 39 -5.66 4.38 0.61
N ARG A 40 -6.58 3.53 1.09
CA ARG A 40 -6.23 2.19 1.61
C ARG A 40 -5.59 1.30 0.56
N PHE A 41 -6.05 1.36 -0.69
CA PHE A 41 -5.48 0.62 -1.81
C PHE A 41 -4.03 1.05 -2.10
N LEU A 42 -3.78 2.36 -2.14
CA LEU A 42 -2.44 2.91 -2.35
C LEU A 42 -1.50 2.56 -1.21
N ARG A 43 -1.94 2.71 0.04
CA ARG A 43 -1.17 2.28 1.23
C ARG A 43 -0.82 0.80 1.15
N ALA A 44 -1.78 -0.06 0.80
CA ALA A 44 -1.55 -1.50 0.68
C ALA A 44 -0.55 -1.83 -0.44
N THR A 45 -0.62 -1.11 -1.56
CA THR A 45 0.30 -1.27 -2.70
C THR A 45 1.73 -0.90 -2.32
N LEU A 46 1.91 0.24 -1.66
CA LEU A 46 3.22 0.70 -1.21
C LEU A 46 3.82 -0.22 -0.14
N ALA A 47 3.01 -0.63 0.84
CA ALA A 47 3.42 -1.62 1.83
C ALA A 47 3.86 -2.94 1.17
N TYR A 48 3.15 -3.37 0.12
CA TYR A 48 3.54 -4.56 -0.64
C TYR A 48 4.87 -4.36 -1.38
N GLU A 49 5.13 -3.20 -1.97
CA GLU A 49 6.39 -2.92 -2.67
C GLU A 49 7.62 -2.95 -1.77
N ILE A 50 7.47 -2.54 -0.51
CA ILE A 50 8.54 -2.59 0.50
C ILE A 50 8.70 -4.03 0.98
N LEU A 51 7.62 -4.68 1.41
CA LEU A 51 7.69 -5.99 2.08
C LEU A 51 7.95 -7.16 1.12
N ARG A 52 7.66 -7.01 -0.19
CA ARG A 52 7.93 -8.07 -1.18
C ARG A 52 9.41 -8.23 -1.50
N ASP A 53 10.20 -7.17 -1.30
CA ASP A 53 11.63 -7.14 -1.61
C ASP A 53 12.41 -7.29 -0.31
N PRO A 54 13.15 -8.40 -0.12
CA PRO A 54 13.87 -8.65 1.12
C PRO A 54 14.88 -7.55 1.44
N ALA A 55 15.52 -6.94 0.43
CA ALA A 55 16.48 -5.85 0.65
C ALA A 55 15.80 -4.55 1.09
N LYS A 56 14.60 -4.27 0.61
CA LYS A 56 13.81 -3.11 1.06
C LYS A 56 13.20 -3.34 2.43
N ARG A 57 12.75 -4.57 2.70
CA ARG A 57 12.22 -4.98 4.00
C ARG A 57 13.29 -4.92 5.08
N GLU A 58 14.50 -5.39 4.80
CA GLU A 58 15.64 -5.31 5.72
C GLU A 58 15.95 -3.84 6.05
N ARG A 59 16.06 -2.96 5.05
CA ARG A 59 16.24 -1.52 5.28
C ARG A 59 15.12 -0.89 6.10
N TYR A 60 13.88 -1.30 5.87
CA TYR A 60 12.72 -0.85 6.64
C TYR A 60 12.78 -1.36 8.10
N ASP A 61 13.16 -2.62 8.30
CA ASP A 61 13.28 -3.24 9.62
C ASP A 61 14.50 -2.69 10.40
N ASP A 62 15.58 -2.29 9.73
CA ASP A 62 16.79 -1.68 10.30
C ASP A 62 16.63 -0.19 10.68
N GLY A 63 15.54 0.46 10.27
CA GLY A 63 15.25 1.86 10.57
C GLY A 63 15.95 2.89 9.66
N ASP A 64 16.74 2.43 8.69
CA ASP A 64 17.34 3.25 7.61
C ASP A 64 16.32 3.56 6.49
N GLY A 65 15.25 2.78 6.43
CA GLY A 65 14.14 2.98 5.51
C GLY A 65 13.17 4.03 6.05
N ASP A 66 13.50 5.31 5.85
CA ASP A 66 12.59 6.42 6.17
C ASP A 66 11.21 6.19 5.52
N GLU A 67 10.22 5.85 6.35
CA GLU A 67 8.80 5.89 5.98
C GLU A 67 8.48 7.24 5.32
N ALA A 68 9.06 8.32 5.86
CA ALA A 68 8.93 9.65 5.31
C ALA A 68 9.44 9.76 3.87
N THR A 69 10.52 9.10 3.46
CA THR A 69 11.05 9.28 2.10
C THR A 69 10.28 8.44 1.06
N ILE A 70 9.82 7.25 1.44
CA ILE A 70 9.04 6.37 0.55
C ILE A 70 7.59 6.85 0.42
N PHE A 71 7.02 7.42 1.48
CA PHE A 71 5.63 7.88 1.53
C PHE A 71 5.45 9.40 1.31
N ALA A 72 6.41 10.28 1.65
CA ALA A 72 6.25 11.73 1.46
C ALA A 72 6.43 12.19 0.00
N GLY A 73 6.97 11.36 -0.89
CA GLY A 73 7.06 11.68 -2.33
C GLY A 73 5.75 11.48 -3.10
N ARG A 74 4.78 10.73 -2.55
CA ARG A 74 3.42 10.56 -3.09
C ARG A 74 2.43 10.98 -2.01
N GLY A 75 2.10 12.27 -1.97
CA GLY A 75 1.13 12.80 -1.02
C GLY A 75 -0.16 11.97 -1.02
N PHE A 76 -0.45 11.33 0.11
CA PHE A 76 -1.72 10.64 0.34
C PHE A 76 -2.91 11.61 0.36
N ASP A 77 -2.66 12.89 0.64
CA ASP A 77 -3.66 13.97 0.61
C ASP A 77 -4.27 14.23 -0.79
N GLY A 78 -3.69 13.70 -1.88
CA GLY A 78 -4.20 13.89 -3.25
C GLY A 78 -4.49 12.61 -4.02
N ALA A 79 -4.49 11.46 -3.33
CA ALA A 79 -4.76 10.15 -3.92
C ALA A 79 -6.10 10.09 -4.67
N CYS A 80 -7.10 10.77 -4.12
CA CYS A 80 -8.42 10.84 -4.72
C CYS A 80 -8.46 11.77 -5.94
N ASP A 81 -7.75 12.90 -5.90
CA ASP A 81 -7.67 13.84 -7.02
C ASP A 81 -6.94 13.24 -8.24
N LEU A 82 -5.94 12.36 -8.04
CA LEU A 82 -5.23 11.68 -9.13
C LEU A 82 -6.11 10.62 -9.83
N PHE A 83 -6.98 9.93 -9.08
CA PHE A 83 -7.89 8.93 -9.64
C PHE A 83 -9.12 9.57 -10.29
N ASP A 84 -9.60 10.71 -9.78
CA ASP A 84 -10.70 11.48 -10.40
C ASP A 84 -10.23 12.18 -11.70
N ALA A 85 -8.99 12.68 -11.74
CA ALA A 85 -8.43 13.35 -12.92
C ALA A 85 -8.14 12.43 -14.13
N ASN A 86 -8.21 11.10 -13.99
CA ASN A 86 -7.94 10.14 -15.07
C ASN A 86 -9.15 9.23 -15.41
N VAL A 87 -10.34 9.53 -14.85
CA VAL A 87 -11.62 8.87 -15.18
C VAL A 87 -12.64 9.90 -15.73
N GLY A 88 -12.15 11.05 -16.21
CA GLY A 88 -12.91 12.03 -16.98
C GLY A 88 -12.89 11.77 -18.48
#